data_AF-A0A945G2Y6-F1
#
_entry.id   AF-A0A945G2Y6-F1
#
_cell.length_a   1.000
_cell.length_b   1.000
_cell.length_c   1.000
_cell.angle_alpha   90.00
_cell.angle_beta   90.00
_cell.angle_gamma   90.00
#
_symmetry.space_group_name_H-M   'P 1'
#
loop_
_entity.id
_entity.type
_entity.pdbx_description
1 polymer ?
#
loop_
_entity_poly.entity_id
_entity_poly.type
_entity_poly.pdbx_seq_one_letter_code
_entity_poly.pdbx_strand_id
1 'polypeptide(L)'
;MGQLRFFLKTEYLENSAQTYLIFVAAIILGLIFKGLISRYLSHSLYRVIGKKEKRVGVEKFDSLLTRPIAFFIMLSILYFGFHAAEFNFEELKSTLGEGLYNGLEMIVSKVFSLVFIYSIFRILLRIVDYVGLILLKRSEETENKMDDQLVPFAMEIIKFIVYIFAIFIILGNVLDVNVTALVTGLGIGGLA
;
A
#
# COMPACT_ATOMS: atom_id res chain seq x y z
N MET A 1 -42.62 1.29 4.12
CA MET A 1 -41.39 1.27 4.96
C MET A 1 -41.20 -0.03 5.75
N GLY A 2 -42.24 -0.75 6.18
CA GLY A 2 -42.10 -1.98 6.99
C GLY A 2 -41.40 -3.16 6.28
N GLN A 3 -41.74 -3.42 5.01
CA GLN A 3 -41.14 -4.51 4.23
C GLN A 3 -39.62 -4.32 4.00
N LEU A 4 -39.16 -3.07 3.81
CA LEU A 4 -37.74 -2.76 3.63
C LEU A 4 -36.93 -3.05 4.91
N ARG A 5 -37.46 -2.70 6.08
CA ARG A 5 -36.81 -3.00 7.36
C ARG A 5 -36.75 -4.50 7.66
N PHE A 6 -37.76 -5.25 7.22
CA PHE A 6 -37.78 -6.70 7.34
C PHE A 6 -36.70 -7.35 6.46
N PHE A 7 -36.57 -6.92 5.20
CA PHE A 7 -35.53 -7.41 4.30
C PHE A 7 -34.10 -7.12 4.81
N LEU A 8 -33.86 -5.91 5.34
CA LEU A 8 -32.55 -5.52 5.88
C LEU A 8 -32.11 -6.36 7.09
N LYS A 9 -33.07 -6.90 7.85
CA LYS A 9 -32.83 -7.76 9.01
C LYS A 9 -32.86 -9.25 8.67
N THR A 10 -33.13 -9.61 7.42
CA THR A 10 -33.05 -11.00 6.99
C THR A 10 -31.58 -11.43 7.01
N GLU A 11 -31.30 -12.51 7.71
CA GLU A 11 -29.95 -13.04 7.88
C GLU A 11 -29.63 -14.01 6.75
N TYR A 12 -28.43 -13.85 6.17
CA TYR A 12 -27.84 -14.73 5.19
C TYR A 12 -26.41 -15.05 5.65
N LEU A 13 -26.12 -16.33 5.90
CA LEU A 13 -24.82 -16.77 6.45
C LEU A 13 -24.46 -15.98 7.72
N GLU A 14 -25.38 -15.96 8.70
CA GLU A 14 -25.29 -15.19 9.98
C GLU A 14 -25.16 -13.67 9.88
N ASN A 15 -25.18 -13.11 8.67
CA ASN A 15 -24.98 -11.69 8.45
C ASN A 15 -26.26 -11.07 7.91
N SER A 16 -26.60 -9.90 8.43
CA SER A 16 -27.75 -9.15 7.95
C SER A 16 -27.53 -8.70 6.50
N ALA A 17 -28.60 -8.60 5.71
CA ALA A 17 -28.51 -7.97 4.38
C ALA A 17 -27.90 -6.56 4.42
N GLN A 18 -28.08 -5.84 5.54
CA GLN A 18 -27.44 -4.54 5.78
C GLN A 18 -25.91 -4.61 5.79
N THR A 19 -25.31 -5.63 6.41
CA THR A 19 -23.85 -5.86 6.46
C THR A 19 -23.26 -5.95 5.06
N TYR A 20 -23.84 -6.79 4.20
CA TYR A 20 -23.42 -6.91 2.80
C TYR A 20 -23.61 -5.62 2.02
N LEU A 21 -24.72 -4.91 2.24
CA LEU A 21 -24.97 -3.63 1.58
C LEU A 21 -23.96 -2.55 1.97
N ILE A 22 -23.55 -2.49 3.25
CA ILE A 22 -22.51 -1.57 3.71
C ILE A 22 -21.18 -1.87 3.02
N PHE A 23 -20.79 -3.15 2.97
CA PHE A 23 -19.55 -3.56 2.32
C PHE A 23 -19.55 -3.25 0.82
N VAL A 24 -20.62 -3.60 0.11
CA VAL A 24 -20.78 -3.32 -1.33
C VAL A 24 -20.82 -1.81 -1.58
N ALA A 25 -21.52 -1.04 -0.75
CA ALA A 25 -21.53 0.42 -0.84
C ALA A 25 -20.13 1.01 -0.66
N ALA A 26 -19.35 0.52 0.31
CA ALA A 26 -17.97 0.95 0.52
C ALA A 26 -17.10 0.69 -0.73
N ILE A 27 -17.23 -0.50 -1.35
CA ILE A 27 -16.51 -0.84 -2.58
C ILE A 27 -16.93 0.07 -3.74
N ILE A 28 -18.22 0.30 -3.94
CA ILE A 28 -18.74 1.16 -5.01
C ILE A 28 -18.25 2.59 -4.82
N LEU A 29 -18.37 3.14 -3.62
CA LEU A 29 -17.85 4.47 -3.29
C LEU A 29 -16.35 4.53 -3.53
N GLY A 30 -15.60 3.49 -3.15
CA GLY A 30 -14.18 3.41 -3.43
C GLY A 30 -13.84 3.37 -4.91
N LEU A 31 -14.57 2.61 -5.72
CA LEU A 31 -14.37 2.57 -7.17
C LEU A 31 -14.64 3.90 -7.84
N ILE A 32 -15.65 4.64 -7.38
CA ILE A 32 -16.01 5.97 -7.86
C ILE A 32 -14.94 6.99 -7.45
N PHE A 33 -14.57 7.01 -6.17
CA PHE A 33 -13.70 8.04 -5.62
C PHE A 33 -12.21 7.75 -5.78
N LYS A 34 -11.77 6.51 -6.05
CA LYS A 34 -10.34 6.17 -6.15
C LYS A 34 -9.60 7.09 -7.12
N GLY A 35 -10.20 7.39 -8.28
CA GLY A 35 -9.57 8.21 -9.31
C GLY A 35 -9.50 9.69 -8.97
N LEU A 36 -10.43 10.18 -8.14
CA LEU A 36 -10.42 11.56 -7.64
C LEU A 36 -9.42 11.70 -6.49
N ILE A 37 -9.49 10.81 -5.50
CA ILE A 37 -8.60 10.80 -4.34
C ILE A 37 -7.15 10.57 -4.79
N SER A 38 -6.90 9.62 -5.71
CA SER A 38 -5.54 9.32 -6.15
C SER A 38 -4.88 10.49 -6.88
N ARG A 39 -5.63 11.20 -7.72
CA ARG A 39 -5.15 12.43 -8.38
C ARG A 39 -4.88 13.54 -7.38
N TYR A 40 -5.80 13.75 -6.44
CA TYR A 40 -5.63 14.75 -5.38
C TYR A 40 -4.40 14.47 -4.51
N LEU A 41 -4.20 13.22 -4.07
CA LEU A 41 -3.06 12.81 -3.26
C LEU A 41 -1.74 12.90 -4.05
N SER A 42 -1.72 12.43 -5.30
CA SER A 42 -0.55 12.56 -6.17
C SER A 42 -0.14 14.02 -6.31
N HIS A 43 -1.10 14.89 -6.65
CA HIS A 43 -0.82 16.31 -6.79
C HIS A 43 -0.38 16.95 -5.46
N SER A 44 -0.93 16.51 -4.33
CA SER A 44 -0.51 16.97 -3.00
C SER A 44 0.92 16.56 -2.67
N LEU A 45 1.31 15.31 -2.98
CA LEU A 45 2.69 14.83 -2.83
C LEU A 45 3.67 15.59 -3.73
N TYR A 46 3.26 15.94 -4.96
CA TYR A 46 4.07 16.79 -5.82
C TYR A 46 4.39 18.14 -5.15
N ARG A 47 3.45 18.75 -4.42
CA ARG A 47 3.72 20.01 -3.71
C ARG A 47 4.79 19.89 -2.62
N VAL A 48 5.07 18.68 -2.13
CA VAL A 48 6.13 18.46 -1.14
C VAL A 48 7.46 18.16 -1.84
N ILE A 49 7.42 17.31 -2.86
CA ILE A 49 8.62 16.72 -3.47
C ILE A 49 9.06 17.48 -4.73
N GLY A 50 8.12 17.83 -5.61
CA GLY A 50 8.37 18.30 -6.98
C GLY A 50 8.48 19.81 -7.17
N LYS A 51 8.26 20.63 -6.13
CA LYS A 51 8.24 22.11 -6.23
C LYS A 51 9.50 22.73 -6.83
N LYS A 52 10.64 22.04 -6.78
CA LYS A 52 11.96 22.62 -7.11
C LYS A 52 12.38 22.45 -8.58
N GLU A 53 11.65 21.70 -9.40
CA GLU A 53 12.05 21.44 -10.80
C GLU A 53 10.82 21.40 -11.72
N LYS A 54 10.66 22.46 -12.51
CA LYS A 54 9.48 22.63 -13.38
C LYS A 54 9.60 21.85 -14.70
N ARG A 55 10.82 21.45 -15.11
CA ARG A 55 11.07 20.80 -16.41
C ARG A 55 10.60 19.36 -16.49
N VAL A 56 10.68 18.60 -15.39
CA VAL A 56 10.12 17.23 -15.32
C VAL A 56 8.59 17.28 -15.20
N GLY A 57 8.08 18.31 -14.51
CA GLY A 57 6.66 18.66 -14.51
C GLY A 57 5.76 17.80 -13.62
N VAL A 58 4.66 18.40 -13.18
CA VAL A 58 3.60 17.75 -12.39
C VAL A 58 3.01 16.56 -13.13
N GLU A 59 2.84 16.68 -14.45
CA GLU A 59 2.21 15.65 -15.28
C GLU A 59 2.95 14.32 -15.22
N LYS A 60 4.30 14.36 -15.22
CA LYS A 60 5.10 13.15 -15.10
C LYS A 60 4.96 12.53 -13.72
N PHE A 61 4.98 13.35 -12.66
CA PHE A 61 4.76 12.89 -11.29
C PHE A 61 3.40 12.19 -11.17
N ASP A 62 2.34 12.85 -11.63
CA ASP A 62 0.99 12.33 -11.58
C ASP A 62 0.84 11.04 -12.39
N SER A 63 1.47 10.94 -13.56
CA SER A 63 1.46 9.71 -14.36
C SER A 63 2.13 8.52 -13.66
N LEU A 64 3.14 8.78 -12.81
CA LEU A 64 3.88 7.75 -12.07
C LEU A 64 3.15 7.31 -10.80
N LEU A 65 2.58 8.24 -10.04
CA LEU A 65 2.03 7.98 -8.72
C LEU A 65 0.52 7.70 -8.70
N THR A 66 -0.26 8.21 -9.66
CA THR A 66 -1.73 8.08 -9.63
C THR A 66 -2.17 6.61 -9.55
N ARG A 67 -1.56 5.72 -10.34
CA ARG A 67 -1.91 4.29 -10.37
C ARG A 67 -1.53 3.56 -9.06
N PRO A 68 -0.29 3.65 -8.55
CA PRO A 68 0.08 3.10 -7.25
C PRO A 68 -0.79 3.60 -6.09
N ILE A 69 -1.07 4.91 -6.04
CA ILE A 69 -1.91 5.50 -5.00
C ILE A 69 -3.35 5.00 -5.11
N ALA A 70 -3.92 4.92 -6.32
CA ALA A 70 -5.26 4.36 -6.52
C ALA A 70 -5.36 2.90 -6.04
N PHE A 71 -4.30 2.11 -6.24
CA PHE A 71 -4.23 0.73 -5.74
C PHE A 71 -4.18 0.69 -4.20
N PHE A 72 -3.33 1.49 -3.57
CA PHE A 72 -3.29 1.64 -2.10
C PHE A 72 -4.65 2.07 -1.53
N ILE A 73 -5.28 3.10 -2.10
CA ILE A 73 -6.61 3.57 -1.68
C ILE A 73 -7.64 2.45 -1.78
N MET A 74 -7.63 1.68 -2.87
CA MET A 74 -8.56 0.57 -3.04
C MET A 74 -8.39 -0.46 -1.91
N LEU A 75 -7.16 -0.82 -1.55
CA LEU A 75 -6.90 -1.73 -0.43
C LEU A 75 -7.36 -1.13 0.90
N SER A 76 -7.11 0.15 1.15
CA SER A 76 -7.60 0.84 2.35
C SER A 76 -9.12 0.81 2.44
N ILE A 77 -9.82 1.04 1.34
CA ILE A 77 -11.29 1.02 1.31
C ILE A 77 -11.83 -0.39 1.52
N LEU A 78 -11.18 -1.40 0.95
CA LEU A 78 -11.54 -2.79 1.23
C LEU A 78 -11.35 -3.12 2.72
N TYR A 79 -10.24 -2.71 3.33
CA TYR A 79 -9.97 -2.92 4.74
C TYR A 79 -11.00 -2.23 5.64
N PHE A 80 -11.21 -0.92 5.46
CA PHE A 80 -12.16 -0.17 6.27
C PHE A 80 -13.61 -0.58 6.00
N GLY A 81 -13.95 -0.88 4.75
CA GLY A 81 -15.27 -1.36 4.38
C GLY A 81 -15.58 -2.71 5.03
N PHE A 82 -14.62 -3.63 5.06
CA PHE A 82 -14.77 -4.91 5.73
C PHE A 82 -14.95 -4.74 7.24
N HIS A 83 -14.15 -3.87 7.86
CA HIS A 83 -14.26 -3.60 9.30
C HIS A 83 -15.56 -2.89 9.68
N ALA A 84 -16.02 -1.94 8.85
CA ALA A 84 -17.28 -1.21 9.06
C ALA A 84 -18.53 -2.05 8.82
N ALA A 85 -18.42 -3.15 8.07
CA ALA A 85 -19.52 -4.06 7.82
C ALA A 85 -19.80 -5.00 9.01
N GLU A 86 -18.82 -5.17 9.92
CA GLU A 86 -18.93 -6.03 11.12
C GLU A 86 -19.38 -7.46 10.79
N PHE A 87 -18.71 -8.09 9.83
CA PHE A 87 -19.04 -9.46 9.43
C PHE A 87 -18.88 -10.45 10.59
N ASN A 88 -19.89 -11.29 10.79
CA ASN A 88 -19.88 -12.44 11.69
C ASN A 88 -19.52 -13.72 10.91
N PHE A 89 -18.70 -14.59 11.52
CA PHE A 89 -18.21 -15.83 10.90
C PHE A 89 -18.30 -17.04 11.85
N GLU A 90 -19.19 -17.02 12.84
CA GLU A 90 -19.27 -18.06 13.88
C GLU A 90 -19.74 -19.42 13.32
N GLU A 91 -20.72 -19.44 12.41
CA GLU A 91 -21.18 -20.63 11.67
C GLU A 91 -20.07 -21.18 10.78
N LEU A 92 -19.33 -20.29 10.11
CA LEU A 92 -18.17 -20.70 9.32
C LEU A 92 -17.06 -21.31 10.20
N LYS A 93 -16.78 -20.68 11.34
CA LYS A 93 -15.79 -21.15 12.32
C LYS A 93 -16.18 -22.49 12.93
N SER A 94 -17.45 -22.66 13.30
CA SER A 94 -17.97 -23.93 13.84
C SER A 94 -17.97 -25.05 12.80
N THR A 95 -18.27 -24.73 11.54
CA THR A 95 -18.27 -25.71 10.43
C THR A 95 -16.86 -26.16 10.05
N LEU A 96 -15.90 -25.22 9.97
CA LEU A 96 -14.52 -25.52 9.60
C LEU A 96 -13.70 -26.09 10.78
N GLY A 97 -14.14 -25.84 12.01
CA GLY A 97 -13.38 -26.09 13.22
C GLY A 97 -12.32 -25.00 13.48
N GLU A 98 -11.99 -24.78 14.75
CA GLU A 98 -11.13 -23.65 15.16
C GLU A 98 -9.74 -23.67 14.50
N GLY A 99 -9.11 -24.84 14.39
CA GLY A 99 -7.76 -24.95 13.83
C GLY A 99 -7.68 -24.52 12.36
N LEU A 100 -8.63 -24.97 11.53
CA LEU A 100 -8.65 -24.63 10.11
C LEU A 100 -9.08 -23.18 9.90
N TYR A 101 -10.09 -22.70 10.62
CA TYR A 101 -10.54 -21.31 10.55
C TYR A 101 -9.41 -20.35 10.91
N ASN A 102 -8.74 -20.54 12.06
CA ASN A 102 -7.63 -19.70 12.50
C ASN A 102 -6.46 -19.74 11.51
N GLY A 103 -6.18 -20.90 10.91
CA GLY A 103 -5.15 -21.03 9.87
C GLY A 103 -5.48 -20.23 8.61
N LEU A 104 -6.72 -20.28 8.14
CA LEU A 104 -7.18 -19.50 6.99
C LEU A 104 -7.20 -18.00 7.29
N GLU A 105 -7.69 -17.60 8.45
CA GLU A 105 -7.67 -16.20 8.91
C GLU A 105 -6.24 -15.65 8.95
N MET A 106 -5.29 -16.43 9.49
CA MET A 106 -3.87 -16.07 9.50
C MET A 106 -3.32 -15.92 8.07
N ILE A 107 -3.63 -16.84 7.15
CA ILE A 107 -3.15 -16.75 5.76
C ILE A 107 -3.74 -15.51 5.07
N VAL A 108 -5.05 -15.29 5.19
CA VAL A 108 -5.73 -14.13 4.57
C VAL A 108 -5.16 -12.82 5.12
N SER A 109 -4.97 -12.70 6.43
CA SER A 109 -4.42 -11.50 7.06
C SER A 109 -2.96 -11.24 6.67
N LYS A 110 -2.12 -12.29 6.62
CA LYS A 110 -0.72 -12.16 6.16
C LYS A 110 -0.63 -11.81 4.68
N VAL A 111 -1.44 -12.43 3.82
CA VAL A 111 -1.50 -12.10 2.37
C VAL A 111 -1.96 -10.67 2.17
N PHE A 112 -3.02 -10.23 2.85
CA PHE A 112 -3.49 -8.86 2.77
C PHE A 112 -2.40 -7.87 3.20
N SER A 113 -1.73 -8.15 4.33
CA SER A 113 -0.62 -7.35 4.82
C SER A 113 0.53 -7.24 3.83
N LEU A 114 0.92 -8.34 3.17
CA LEU A 114 1.95 -8.33 2.12
C LEU A 114 1.56 -7.45 0.94
N VAL A 115 0.32 -7.59 0.44
CA VAL A 115 -0.18 -6.79 -0.68
C VAL A 115 -0.28 -5.31 -0.30
N PHE A 116 -0.66 -5.02 0.94
CA PHE A 116 -0.72 -3.67 1.47
C PHE A 116 0.68 -3.04 1.59
N ILE A 117 1.64 -3.73 2.20
CA ILE A 117 3.04 -3.29 2.27
C ILE A 117 3.60 -3.06 0.86
N TYR A 118 3.40 -4.00 -0.06
CA TYR A 118 3.82 -3.87 -1.46
C TYR A 118 3.25 -2.60 -2.10
N SER A 119 1.98 -2.27 -1.86
CA SER A 119 1.36 -1.06 -2.42
C SER A 119 2.03 0.23 -1.94
N ILE A 120 2.46 0.29 -0.67
CA ILE A 120 3.19 1.43 -0.09
C ILE A 120 4.59 1.53 -0.72
N PHE A 121 5.33 0.42 -0.76
CA PHE A 121 6.68 0.41 -1.33
C PHE A 121 6.67 0.74 -2.83
N ARG A 122 5.62 0.34 -3.56
CA ARG A 122 5.42 0.74 -4.95
C ARG A 122 5.27 2.27 -5.10
N ILE A 123 4.62 2.96 -4.16
CA ILE A 123 4.55 4.43 -4.15
C ILE A 123 5.94 5.03 -3.87
N LEU A 124 6.65 4.52 -2.87
CA LEU A 124 8.00 5.00 -2.51
C LEU A 124 8.97 4.87 -3.68
N LEU A 125 9.01 3.72 -4.37
CA LEU A 125 9.86 3.52 -5.54
C LEU A 125 9.52 4.50 -6.68
N ARG A 126 8.24 4.82 -6.89
CA ARG A 126 7.83 5.82 -7.90
C ARG A 126 8.25 7.24 -7.53
N ILE A 127 8.30 7.55 -6.25
CA ILE A 127 8.87 8.81 -5.77
C ILE A 127 10.37 8.84 -6.07
N VAL A 128 11.11 7.76 -5.77
CA VAL A 128 12.54 7.65 -6.07
C VAL A 128 12.79 7.78 -7.57
N ASP A 129 12.01 7.10 -8.42
CA ASP A 129 12.09 7.22 -9.89
C ASP A 129 11.94 8.69 -10.33
N TYR A 130 10.95 9.40 -9.79
CA TYR A 130 10.71 10.79 -10.14
C TYR A 130 11.82 11.74 -9.65
N VAL A 131 12.35 11.51 -8.44
CA VAL A 131 13.51 12.26 -7.94
C VAL A 131 14.73 12.03 -8.82
N GLY A 132 14.95 10.79 -9.29
CA GLY A 132 16.01 10.47 -10.24
C GLY A 132 15.88 11.24 -11.54
N LEU A 133 14.67 11.38 -12.09
CA LEU A 133 14.42 12.20 -13.27
C LEU A 133 14.74 13.68 -13.02
N ILE A 134 14.43 14.22 -11.84
CA ILE A 134 14.78 15.60 -11.48
C ILE A 134 16.29 15.79 -11.43
N LEU A 135 17.00 14.87 -10.77
CA LEU A 135 18.45 14.97 -10.60
C LEU A 135 19.19 14.80 -11.93
N LEU A 136 18.73 13.88 -12.78
CA LEU A 136 19.32 13.66 -14.10
C LEU A 136 19.13 14.89 -14.99
N LYS A 137 17.93 15.49 -14.97
CA LYS A 137 17.68 16.72 -15.75
C LYS A 137 18.58 17.88 -15.31
N ARG A 138 19.00 17.89 -14.04
CA ARG A 138 19.94 18.89 -13.51
C ARG A 138 21.39 18.58 -13.85
N SER A 139 21.80 17.31 -13.93
CA SER A 139 23.17 16.95 -14.32
C SER A 139 23.44 17.24 -15.80
N GLU A 140 22.42 17.08 -16.66
CA GLU A 140 22.49 17.43 -18.09
C GLU A 140 22.85 18.91 -18.36
N GLU A 141 22.69 19.79 -17.37
CA GLU A 141 23.04 21.22 -17.45
C GLU A 141 24.46 21.54 -17.01
N THR A 142 25.16 20.56 -16.46
CA THR A 142 26.56 20.68 -16.07
C THR A 142 27.45 20.19 -17.21
N GLU A 143 28.60 20.83 -17.43
CA GLU A 143 29.56 20.39 -18.45
C GLU A 143 30.22 19.04 -18.09
N ASN A 144 30.05 18.57 -16.86
CA ASN A 144 30.69 17.39 -16.32
C ASN A 144 29.89 16.11 -16.57
N LYS A 145 30.28 15.36 -17.61
CA LYS A 145 29.68 14.06 -17.98
C LYS A 145 29.75 12.98 -16.89
N MET A 146 30.55 13.17 -15.85
CA MET A 146 30.61 12.23 -14.73
C MET A 146 29.34 12.26 -13.89
N ASP A 147 28.71 13.43 -13.75
CA ASP A 147 27.50 13.59 -12.92
C ASP A 147 26.29 12.85 -13.52
N ASP A 148 26.25 12.73 -14.85
CA ASP A 148 25.24 11.95 -15.58
C ASP A 148 25.26 10.46 -15.24
N GLN A 149 26.41 9.92 -14.82
CA GLN A 149 26.55 8.52 -14.40
C GLN A 149 26.35 8.34 -12.90
N LEU A 150 26.78 9.32 -12.10
CA LEU A 150 26.65 9.28 -10.65
C LEU A 150 25.18 9.34 -10.19
N VAL A 151 24.33 10.10 -10.89
CA VAL A 151 22.91 10.22 -10.54
C VAL A 151 22.16 8.87 -10.66
N PRO A 152 22.18 8.15 -11.81
CA PRO A 152 21.57 6.83 -11.90
C PRO A 152 22.12 5.85 -10.86
N PHE A 153 23.44 5.87 -10.62
CA PHE A 153 24.08 5.01 -9.63
C PHE A 153 23.56 5.27 -8.21
N ALA A 154 23.51 6.54 -7.78
CA ALA A 154 22.97 6.92 -6.48
C ALA A 154 21.48 6.53 -6.34
N MET A 155 20.71 6.61 -7.43
CA MET A 155 19.30 6.22 -7.42
C MET A 155 19.09 4.73 -7.27
N GLU A 156 19.95 3.90 -7.86
CA GLU A 156 19.92 2.45 -7.63
C GLU A 156 20.26 2.09 -6.17
N ILE A 157 21.21 2.79 -5.54
CA ILE A 157 21.51 2.61 -4.11
C ILE A 157 20.28 2.95 -3.25
N ILE A 158 19.59 4.05 -3.54
CA ILE A 158 18.39 4.44 -2.79
C ILE A 158 17.27 3.40 -2.97
N LYS A 159 17.05 2.88 -4.18
CA LYS A 159 16.09 1.78 -4.40
C LYS A 159 16.47 0.53 -3.63
N PHE A 160 17.76 0.18 -3.59
CA PHE A 160 18.26 -0.95 -2.82
C PHE A 160 17.97 -0.79 -1.32
N ILE A 161 18.20 0.40 -0.76
CA ILE A 161 17.84 0.71 0.64
C ILE A 161 16.33 0.56 0.87
N VAL A 162 15.50 1.05 -0.06
CA VAL A 162 14.04 0.89 0.00
C VAL A 162 13.64 -0.58 0.03
N TYR A 163 14.27 -1.45 -0.77
CA TYR A 163 14.01 -2.89 -0.73
C TYR A 163 14.43 -3.53 0.60
N ILE A 164 15.57 -3.13 1.19
CA ILE A 164 15.99 -3.61 2.51
C ILE A 164 14.94 -3.28 3.58
N PHE A 165 14.42 -2.05 3.59
CA PHE A 165 13.34 -1.67 4.51
C PHE A 165 12.08 -2.49 4.25
N ALA A 166 11.72 -2.77 3.00
CA ALA A 166 10.57 -3.61 2.68
C ALA A 166 10.71 -5.01 3.28
N ILE A 167 11.88 -5.62 3.14
CA ILE A 167 12.19 -6.94 3.70
C ILE A 167 12.05 -6.91 5.22
N PHE A 168 12.68 -5.96 5.90
CA PHE A 168 12.59 -5.89 7.37
C PHE A 168 11.16 -5.64 7.86
N ILE A 169 10.38 -4.80 7.19
CA ILE A 169 8.97 -4.57 7.54
C ILE A 169 8.16 -5.87 7.37
N ILE A 170 8.39 -6.62 6.29
CA ILE A 170 7.72 -7.92 6.07
C ILE A 170 8.13 -8.93 7.14
N LEU A 171 9.43 -9.07 7.42
CA LEU A 171 9.94 -9.97 8.44
C LEU A 171 9.32 -9.67 9.81
N GLY A 172 9.29 -8.40 10.21
CA GLY A 172 8.78 -7.99 11.51
C GLY A 172 7.26 -8.01 11.65
N ASN A 173 6.53 -7.47 10.67
CA ASN A 173 5.08 -7.26 10.80
C ASN A 173 4.23 -8.38 10.19
N VAL A 174 4.79 -9.20 9.29
CA VAL A 174 4.05 -10.28 8.64
C VAL A 174 4.52 -11.65 9.10
N LEU A 175 5.83 -11.82 9.30
CA LEU A 175 6.43 -13.10 9.71
C LEU A 175 6.77 -13.17 11.20
N ASP A 176 6.45 -12.12 11.97
CA ASP A 176 6.64 -12.06 13.43
C ASP A 176 8.10 -12.28 13.87
N VAL A 177 9.06 -11.95 13.00
CA VAL A 177 10.50 -12.08 13.26
C VAL A 177 11.00 -10.88 14.06
N ASN A 178 11.86 -11.13 15.05
CA ASN A 178 12.47 -10.06 15.83
C ASN A 178 13.52 -9.30 15.00
N VAL A 179 13.08 -8.23 14.33
CA VAL A 179 13.94 -7.39 13.48
C VAL A 179 15.06 -6.73 14.27
N THR A 180 14.82 -6.34 15.53
CA THR A 180 15.86 -5.76 16.40
C THR A 180 17.00 -6.74 16.59
N ALA A 181 16.70 -8.00 16.91
CA ALA A 181 17.72 -9.03 17.04
C ALA A 181 18.46 -9.30 15.73
N LEU A 182 17.76 -9.30 14.58
CA LEU A 182 18.40 -9.45 13.27
C LEU A 182 19.36 -8.30 12.95
N VAL A 183 18.96 -7.05 13.18
CA VAL A 183 19.78 -5.88 12.91
C VAL A 183 20.99 -5.85 13.85
N THR A 184 20.82 -6.18 15.13
CA THR A 184 21.94 -6.31 16.08
C THR A 184 22.89 -7.43 15.67
N GLY A 185 22.37 -8.58 15.24
CA GLY A 185 23.16 -9.70 14.74
C GLY A 185 23.96 -9.36 13.49
N LEU A 186 23.38 -8.65 12.52
CA LEU A 186 24.08 -8.17 11.33
C LEU A 186 25.15 -7.12 11.68
N GLY A 187 24.86 -6.24 12.63
CA GLY A 187 25.79 -5.21 13.08
C GLY A 187 27.02 -5.77 13.80
N ILE A 188 26.84 -6.77 14.67
CA ILE A 188 27.95 -7.45 15.36
C ILE A 188 28.66 -8.43 14.42
N GLY A 189 27.91 -9.16 13.60
CA GLY A 189 28.46 -10.11 12.62
C GLY A 189 29.23 -9.44 11.47
N GLY A 190 28.96 -8.17 11.16
CA GLY A 190 29.74 -7.39 10.19
C GLY A 190 31.05 -6.82 10.74
N LEU A 191 31.29 -6.93 12.05
CA LEU A 191 32.56 -6.54 12.70
C LEU A 191 33.52 -7.73 12.86
N ALA A 192 33.06 -8.97 12.65
CA ALA A 192 33.83 -10.21 12.75
C ALA A 192 34.30 -10.67 11.37
#